data_AF-A0A662ZKL1-F1
#
_entry.id   AF-A0A662ZKL1-F1
#
_cell.length_a   1.000
_cell.length_b   1.000
_cell.length_c   1.000
_cell.angle_alpha   90.00
_cell.angle_beta   90.00
_cell.angle_gamma   90.00
#
_symmetry.space_group_name_H-M   'P 1'
#
loop_
_entity.id
_entity.type
_entity.pdbx_description
1 polymer ?
#
loop_
_entity_poly.entity_id
_entity_poly.type
_entity_poly.pdbx_seq_one_letter_code
_entity_poly.pdbx_strand_id
1 'polypeptide(L)'
;LKELGREACRLFNEYEVSRDSGNDYLDISEVVWDNEAAKLIESMRQNGIERFTFSSGWSHAVETAWLFKEAGCTLEGLVEINSRYTEWNSDEHEKAHGYLFSIKL
;
A
#
# COMPACT_ATOMS: atom_id res chain seq x y z
N LEU A 1 10.00 -12.84 11.24
CA LEU A 1 9.32 -11.53 11.08
C LEU A 1 9.81 -10.48 12.08
N LYS A 2 9.71 -10.66 13.40
CA LYS A 2 10.23 -9.67 14.38
C LYS A 2 11.71 -9.30 14.23
N GLU A 3 12.54 -10.21 13.73
CA GLU A 3 13.96 -9.95 13.46
C GLU A 3 14.24 -9.23 12.13
N LEU A 4 13.24 -9.07 11.25
CA LEU A 4 13.36 -8.44 9.93
C LEU A 4 13.05 -6.93 9.95
N GLY A 5 12.71 -6.37 11.11
CA GLY A 5 12.33 -4.96 11.26
C GLY A 5 10.82 -4.70 11.17
N ARG A 6 10.43 -3.46 11.48
CA ARG A 6 9.01 -3.04 11.55
C ARG A 6 8.38 -2.96 10.16
N GLU A 7 9.14 -2.49 9.19
CA GLU A 7 8.74 -2.30 7.80
C GLU A 7 8.45 -3.64 7.13
N ALA A 8 9.28 -4.66 7.36
CA ALA A 8 9.05 -6.01 6.86
C ALA A 8 7.78 -6.65 7.45
N CYS A 9 7.54 -6.47 8.76
CA CYS A 9 6.29 -6.93 9.40
C CYS A 9 5.07 -6.23 8.79
N ARG A 10 5.16 -4.91 8.54
CA ARG A 10 4.09 -4.14 7.91
C ARG A 10 3.80 -4.65 6.49
N LEU A 11 4.83 -4.76 5.64
CA LEU A 11 4.67 -5.23 4.26
C LEU A 11 4.05 -6.63 4.20
N PHE A 12 4.44 -7.53 5.09
CA PHE A 12 3.86 -8.86 5.15
C PHE A 12 2.36 -8.82 5.49
N ASN A 13 1.96 -8.03 6.48
CA ASN A 13 0.54 -7.90 6.84
C ASN A 13 -0.29 -7.30 5.69
N GLU A 14 0.20 -6.22 5.07
CA GLU A 14 -0.47 -5.57 3.93
C GLU A 14 -0.56 -6.54 2.75
N TYR A 15 0.45 -7.40 2.55
CA TYR A 15 0.44 -8.44 1.52
C TYR A 15 -0.63 -9.51 1.80
N GLU A 16 -0.71 -10.01 3.04
CA GLU A 16 -1.74 -10.99 3.40
C GLU A 16 -3.14 -10.43 3.17
N VAL A 17 -3.39 -9.19 3.61
CA VAL A 17 -4.69 -8.52 3.40
C VAL A 17 -4.98 -8.33 1.91
N SER A 18 -4.01 -7.86 1.14
CA SER A 18 -4.20 -7.60 -0.30
C SER A 18 -4.46 -8.89 -1.08
N ARG A 19 -3.72 -9.96 -0.75
CA ARG A 19 -3.90 -11.29 -1.33
C ARG A 19 -5.28 -11.85 -0.97
N ASP A 20 -5.64 -11.81 0.30
CA ASP A 20 -6.90 -12.38 0.79
C ASP A 20 -8.10 -11.60 0.24
N SER A 21 -7.95 -10.29 0.03
CA SER A 21 -8.95 -9.44 -0.64
C SER A 21 -8.96 -9.57 -2.17
N GLY A 22 -8.06 -10.35 -2.77
CA GLY A 22 -8.01 -10.56 -4.22
C GLY A 22 -7.52 -9.37 -5.04
N ASN A 23 -6.64 -8.54 -4.49
CA ASN A 23 -6.00 -7.44 -5.22
C ASN A 23 -4.78 -7.91 -6.02
N ASP A 24 -4.58 -7.33 -7.21
CA ASP A 24 -3.41 -7.61 -8.06
C ASP A 24 -2.11 -7.02 -7.49
N TYR A 25 -2.24 -5.91 -6.75
CA TYR A 25 -1.11 -5.18 -6.16
C TYR A 25 -1.23 -5.15 -4.65
N LEU A 26 -0.07 -5.05 -3.98
CA LEU A 26 0.00 -4.72 -2.57
C LEU A 26 -0.68 -3.37 -2.33
N ASP A 27 -1.63 -3.32 -1.41
CA ASP A 27 -2.28 -2.09 -0.99
C ASP A 27 -1.73 -1.60 0.35
N ILE A 28 -1.38 -0.32 0.41
CA ILE A 28 -1.02 0.39 1.63
C ILE A 28 -2.26 1.16 2.10
N SER A 29 -3.02 0.53 2.99
CA SER A 29 -4.31 1.06 3.46
C SER A 29 -4.21 1.87 4.75
N GLU A 30 -3.07 1.77 5.45
CA GLU A 30 -2.85 2.38 6.76
C GLU A 30 -1.99 3.65 6.72
N VAL A 31 -2.02 4.40 7.82
CA VAL A 31 -1.17 5.60 8.01
C VAL A 31 0.30 5.28 7.74
N VAL A 32 0.96 6.12 6.96
CA VAL A 32 2.41 6.13 6.78
C VAL A 32 2.91 7.44 7.35
N TRP A 33 3.76 7.34 8.38
CA TRP A 33 4.37 8.52 8.98
C TRP A 33 5.47 9.08 8.06
N ASP A 34 5.72 10.38 8.13
CA ASP A 34 6.64 11.08 7.22
C ASP A 34 8.03 10.45 7.18
N ASN A 35 8.54 10.03 8.35
CA ASN A 35 9.84 9.40 8.52
C ASN A 35 9.89 7.91 8.12
N GLU A 36 8.76 7.32 7.74
CA GLU A 36 8.62 5.91 7.35
C GLU A 36 8.45 5.74 5.83
N ALA A 37 7.90 6.73 5.12
CA ALA A 37 7.59 6.60 3.69
C ALA A 37 8.80 6.14 2.86
N ALA A 38 9.95 6.82 2.99
CA ALA A 38 11.15 6.45 2.24
C ALA A 38 11.68 5.05 2.59
N LYS A 39 11.62 4.65 3.86
CA LYS A 39 12.06 3.31 4.31
C LYS A 39 11.14 2.22 3.79
N LEU A 40 9.84 2.49 3.75
CA LEU A 40 8.83 1.58 3.21
C LEU A 40 9.08 1.32 1.71
N ILE A 41 9.27 2.38 0.92
CA ILE A 41 9.58 2.27 -0.51
C ILE A 41 10.89 1.53 -0.75
N GLU A 42 11.93 1.79 0.06
CA GLU A 42 13.19 1.05 -0.05
C GLU A 42 13.01 -0.44 0.27
N SER A 43 12.22 -0.77 1.30
CA SER A 43 11.91 -2.16 1.62
C SER A 43 11.12 -2.84 0.49
N MET A 44 10.17 -2.14 -0.14
CA MET A 44 9.45 -2.63 -1.32
C MET A 44 10.41 -2.92 -2.49
N ARG A 45 11.34 -2.00 -2.77
CA ARG A 45 12.37 -2.16 -3.81
C ARG A 45 13.23 -3.40 -3.55
N GLN A 46 13.69 -3.59 -2.31
CA GLN A 46 14.50 -4.76 -1.92
C GLN A 46 13.74 -6.09 -2.06
N ASN A 47 12.42 -6.08 -1.97
CA ASN A 47 11.57 -7.26 -2.16
C ASN A 47 11.06 -7.42 -3.60
N GLY A 48 11.52 -6.58 -4.55
CA GLY A 48 11.14 -6.69 -5.97
C GLY A 48 9.71 -6.24 -6.26
N ILE A 49 9.11 -5.41 -5.41
CA ILE A 49 7.78 -4.84 -5.66
C ILE A 49 7.94 -3.70 -6.67
N GLU A 50 7.31 -3.86 -7.84
CA GLU A 50 7.36 -2.88 -8.92
C GLU A 50 6.18 -1.89 -8.90
N ARG A 51 5.04 -2.32 -8.34
CA ARG A 51 3.81 -1.52 -8.22
C ARG A 51 3.09 -1.80 -6.92
N PHE A 52 2.44 -0.78 -6.39
CA PHE A 52 1.60 -0.88 -5.19
C PHE A 52 0.46 0.14 -5.29
N THR A 53 -0.62 -0.10 -4.54
CA THR A 53 -1.70 0.87 -4.37
C THR A 53 -1.63 1.54 -3.01
N PHE A 54 -2.14 2.76 -2.91
CA PHE A 54 -2.26 3.50 -1.67
C PHE A 54 -3.70 4.01 -1.53
N SER A 55 -4.45 3.43 -0.60
CA SER A 55 -5.90 3.63 -0.44
C SER A 55 -6.30 4.29 0.89
N SER A 56 -5.31 4.74 1.67
CA SER A 56 -5.51 5.36 2.97
C SER A 56 -6.48 6.55 2.91
N GLY A 57 -7.58 6.47 3.68
CA GLY A 57 -8.59 7.53 3.81
C GLY A 57 -8.26 8.61 4.85
N TRP A 58 -7.04 8.62 5.39
CA TRP A 58 -6.63 9.59 6.41
C TRP A 58 -6.41 10.98 5.82
N SER A 59 -6.60 12.03 6.63
CA SER A 59 -6.55 13.44 6.19
C SER A 59 -5.24 13.86 5.51
N HIS A 60 -4.15 13.12 5.73
CA HIS A 60 -2.82 13.38 5.18
C HIS A 60 -2.44 12.49 3.99
N ALA A 61 -3.41 11.81 3.36
CA ALA A 61 -3.14 10.90 2.25
C ALA A 61 -2.42 11.59 1.08
N VAL A 62 -2.78 12.84 0.76
CA VAL A 62 -2.12 13.59 -0.32
C VAL A 62 -0.66 13.88 0.02
N GLU A 63 -0.37 14.25 1.25
CA GLU A 63 1.00 14.46 1.75
C GLU A 63 1.80 13.15 1.74
N THR A 64 1.20 12.02 2.15
CA THR A 64 1.84 10.71 2.04
C THR A 64 2.15 10.34 0.58
N ALA A 65 1.21 10.58 -0.35
CA ALA A 65 1.41 10.36 -1.78
C ALA A 65 2.55 11.23 -2.33
N TRP A 66 2.69 12.47 -1.83
CA TRP A 66 3.82 13.33 -2.16
C TRP A 66 5.16 12.75 -1.67
N LEU A 67 5.20 12.22 -0.45
CA LEU A 67 6.41 11.58 0.08
C LEU A 67 6.83 10.34 -0.72
N PHE A 68 5.88 9.55 -1.23
CA PHE A 68 6.20 8.45 -2.14
C PHE A 68 6.83 8.94 -3.45
N LYS A 69 6.33 10.07 -3.97
CA LYS A 69 6.93 10.72 -5.14
C LYS A 69 8.36 11.20 -4.85
N GLU A 70 8.60 11.80 -3.70
CA GLU A 70 9.96 12.19 -3.26
C GLU A 70 10.88 10.98 -3.06
N ALA A 71 10.34 9.85 -2.63
CA ALA A 71 11.04 8.57 -2.53
C ALA A 71 11.28 7.88 -3.89
N GLY A 72 10.92 8.52 -5.01
CA GLY A 72 11.19 8.06 -6.37
C GLY A 72 10.09 7.20 -6.99
N CYS A 73 8.88 7.17 -6.41
CA CYS A 73 7.73 6.51 -7.02
C CYS A 73 7.06 7.41 -8.07
N THR A 74 6.41 6.78 -9.05
CA THR A 74 5.60 7.49 -10.05
C THR A 74 4.13 7.18 -9.82
N LEU A 75 3.31 8.22 -9.67
CA LEU A 75 1.86 8.09 -9.64
C LEU A 75 1.35 7.79 -11.05
N GLU A 76 0.79 6.59 -11.27
CA GLU A 76 0.24 6.15 -12.55
C GLU A 76 -1.23 6.56 -12.73
N GLY A 77 -1.97 6.72 -11.64
CA GLY A 77 -3.36 7.18 -11.67
C GLY A 77 -4.18 6.71 -10.48
N LEU A 78 -5.50 6.82 -10.63
CA LEU A 78 -6.49 6.27 -9.69
C LEU A 78 -6.95 4.90 -10.15
N VAL A 79 -7.19 4.00 -9.20
CA VAL A 79 -7.68 2.64 -9.43
C VAL A 79 -8.75 2.27 -8.41
N GLU A 80 -9.65 1.37 -8.79
CA GLU A 80 -10.54 0.67 -7.87
C GLU A 80 -9.85 -0.60 -7.37
N ILE A 81 -9.95 -0.86 -6.06
CA ILE A 81 -9.41 -2.05 -5.40
C ILE A 81 -10.47 -2.68 -4.50
N ASN A 82 -10.20 -3.90 -4.04
CA ASN A 82 -10.95 -4.53 -2.96
C ASN A 82 -10.38 -4.06 -1.62
N SER A 83 -11.24 -3.57 -0.73
CA SER A 83 -10.87 -3.19 0.62
C SER A 83 -10.71 -4.42 1.52
N ARG A 84 -10.14 -4.25 2.72
CA ARG A 84 -10.06 -5.31 3.73
C ARG A 84 -11.43 -5.73 4.29
N TYR A 85 -12.46 -4.90 4.10
CA TYR A 85 -13.79 -5.12 4.65
C TYR A 85 -14.65 -5.85 3.64
N THR A 86 -15.44 -6.82 4.11
CA THR A 86 -16.46 -7.48 3.29
C THR A 86 -17.80 -6.78 3.47
N GLU A 87 -18.63 -6.86 2.44
CA GLU A 87 -20.00 -6.36 2.51
C GLU A 87 -20.80 -7.12 3.59
N TRP A 88 -21.76 -6.43 4.20
CA TRP A 88 -22.60 -7.02 5.22
C TRP A 88 -23.35 -8.25 4.69
N ASN A 89 -23.15 -9.41 5.33
CA ASN A 89 -23.68 -10.72 4.93
C ASN A 89 -23.18 -11.23 3.55
N SER A 90 -21.97 -10.87 3.13
CA SER A 90 -21.32 -11.39 1.92
C SER A 90 -19.86 -11.75 2.18
N ASP A 91 -19.32 -12.63 1.35
CA ASP A 91 -17.87 -12.88 1.24
C ASP A 91 -17.21 -11.92 0.22
N GLU A 92 -18.00 -11.06 -0.44
CA GLU A 92 -17.50 -10.04 -1.37
C GLU A 92 -16.88 -8.87 -0.61
N HIS A 93 -15.72 -8.43 -1.09
CA HIS A 93 -15.01 -7.27 -0.53
C HIS A 93 -15.61 -5.96 -1.01
N GLU A 94 -15.80 -5.01 -0.09
CA GLU A 94 -16.21 -3.63 -0.42
C GLU A 94 -15.18 -3.00 -1.36
N LYS A 95 -15.64 -2.18 -2.31
CA LYS A 95 -14.75 -1.44 -3.22
C LYS A 95 -14.18 -0.20 -2.54
N ALA A 96 -12.89 0.03 -2.76
CA ALA A 96 -12.19 1.24 -2.36
C ALA A 96 -11.48 1.88 -3.55
N HIS A 97 -11.08 3.14 -3.39
CA HIS A 97 -10.32 3.88 -4.39
C HIS A 97 -8.91 4.12 -3.86
N GLY A 98 -7.91 3.92 -4.72
CA GLY A 98 -6.52 4.13 -4.36
C GLY A 98 -5.72 4.76 -5.48
N TYR A 99 -4.54 5.23 -5.13
CA TYR A 99 -3.52 5.67 -6.08
C TYR A 99 -2.65 4.49 -6.48
N LEU A 100 -2.48 4.25 -7.78
CA LEU A 100 -1.50 3.28 -8.27
C LEU A 100 -0.13 3.95 -8.42
N PHE A 101 0.88 3.39 -7.78
CA PHE A 101 2.26 3.84 -7.90
C PHE A 101 3.13 2.75 -8.53
N SER A 102 4.09 3.17 -9.36
CA SER A 102 5.24 2.34 -9.72
C SER A 102 6.51 2.76 -9.00
N ILE A 103 7.33 1.77 -8.67
CA ILE A 103 8.63 1.92 -8.03
C ILE A 103 9.71 1.67 -9.09
N LYS A 104 10.62 2.64 -9.25
CA LYS A 104 11.82 2.40 -10.03
C LYS A 104 12.77 1.53 -9.22
N LEU A 105 13.03 0.31 -9.71
CA LEU A 105 14.00 -0.62 -9.16
C LEU A 105 15.44 -0.11 -9.29
#